data_AF-A0A1G9Y394-F1
#
_entry.id   AF-A0A1G9Y394-F1
#
_cell.length_a   1.000
_cell.length_b   1.000
_cell.length_c   1.000
_cell.angle_alpha   90.00
_cell.angle_beta   90.00
_cell.angle_gamma   90.00
#
_symmetry.space_group_name_H-M   'P 1'
#
loop_
_entity.id
_entity.type
_entity.pdbx_description
1 polymer ?
#
loop_
_entity_poly.entity_id
_entity_poly.type
_entity_poly.pdbx_seq_one_letter_code
_entity_poly.pdbx_strand_id
1 'polypeptide(L)'
;MMKWVLVFVLLIGGIGYFGYKALMTYGANKLMNEVSTQIVDNKDIDKLMDDPAIQQYVEDGRDLDSLAEEKDLPFHTKEKAMKTVINKVGLDQLKEMKNKALDGVSPDERREMEATLEEKLSAKEMEALKLVALKEIKKRQSQ
;
A
#
# COMPACT_ATOMS: atom_id res chain seq x y z
N MET A 1 41.92 -24.91 8.67
CA MET A 1 40.87 -23.88 8.84
C MET A 1 39.64 -24.17 7.97
N MET A 2 39.03 -25.36 8.08
CA MET A 2 37.91 -25.75 7.19
C MET A 2 36.66 -26.26 7.94
N LYS A 3 36.74 -26.34 9.28
CA LYS A 3 35.64 -26.83 10.14
C LYS A 3 34.53 -25.78 10.35
N TRP A 4 34.87 -24.49 10.22
CA TRP A 4 33.94 -23.37 10.43
C TRP A 4 33.17 -22.95 9.16
N VAL A 5 33.66 -23.33 7.98
CA VAL A 5 33.01 -23.00 6.69
C VAL A 5 31.72 -23.81 6.48
N LEU A 6 31.71 -25.08 6.90
CA LEU A 6 30.53 -25.94 6.85
C LEU A 6 29.38 -25.45 7.75
N VAL A 7 29.72 -24.84 8.89
CA VAL A 7 28.73 -24.24 9.82
C VAL A 7 28.10 -22.98 9.20
N PHE A 8 28.88 -22.16 8.50
CA PHE A 8 28.37 -20.96 7.81
C PHE A 8 27.47 -21.32 6.61
N VAL A 9 27.81 -22.36 5.84
CA VAL A 9 26.99 -22.83 4.72
C VAL A 9 25.68 -23.46 5.20
N LEU A 10 25.67 -24.19 6.32
CA LEU A 10 24.45 -24.71 6.95
C LEU A 10 23.55 -23.59 7.52
N LEU A 11 24.15 -22.53 8.07
CA LEU A 11 23.42 -21.34 8.55
C LEU A 11 22.75 -20.59 7.40
N ILE A 12 23.48 -20.34 6.31
CA ILE A 12 22.95 -19.63 5.13
C ILE A 12 21.93 -20.51 4.37
N GLY A 13 22.15 -21.82 4.28
CA GLY A 13 21.21 -22.78 3.68
C GLY A 13 19.90 -22.93 4.46
N GLY A 14 19.94 -22.86 5.80
CA GLY A 14 18.75 -22.87 6.64
C GLY A 14 17.95 -21.56 6.60
N ILE A 15 18.65 -20.42 6.55
CA ILE A 15 18.04 -19.08 6.42
C ILE A 15 17.51 -18.85 5.01
N GLY A 16 18.06 -19.47 3.97
CA GLY A 16 17.56 -19.33 2.60
C GLY A 16 16.12 -19.79 2.40
N TYR A 17 15.70 -20.87 3.08
CA TYR A 17 14.35 -21.43 2.96
C TYR A 17 13.38 -20.91 4.04
N PHE A 18 13.84 -20.70 5.29
CA PHE A 18 12.99 -20.21 6.39
C PHE A 18 13.11 -18.69 6.65
N GLY A 19 14.25 -18.08 6.33
CA GLY A 19 14.52 -16.66 6.54
C GLY A 19 13.78 -15.76 5.56
N TYR A 20 13.49 -16.19 4.32
CA TYR A 20 12.75 -15.37 3.35
C TYR A 20 11.31 -15.07 3.83
N LYS A 21 10.67 -16.04 4.48
CA LYS A 21 9.31 -15.88 5.03
C LYS A 21 9.29 -15.05 6.32
N ALA A 22 10.35 -15.14 7.12
CA ALA A 22 10.51 -14.40 8.38
C ALA A 22 11.00 -12.94 8.18
N LEU A 23 11.89 -12.68 7.21
CA LEU A 23 12.36 -11.32 6.90
C LEU A 23 11.25 -10.45 6.30
N MET A 24 10.38 -11.02 5.45
CA MET A 24 9.22 -10.31 4.93
C MET A 24 8.22 -9.99 6.04
N THR A 25 7.94 -10.91 6.96
CA THR A 25 6.94 -10.67 8.01
C THR A 25 7.47 -9.75 9.12
N TYR A 26 8.74 -9.84 9.51
CA TYR A 26 9.30 -9.00 10.57
C TYR A 26 9.76 -7.61 10.07
N GLY A 27 10.30 -7.54 8.85
CA GLY A 27 10.70 -6.28 8.20
C GLY A 27 9.51 -5.44 7.76
N ALA A 28 8.46 -6.08 7.21
CA ALA A 28 7.24 -5.36 6.81
C ALA A 28 6.47 -4.80 8.01
N ASN A 29 6.46 -5.48 9.16
CA ASN A 29 5.77 -4.97 10.34
C ASN A 29 6.43 -3.70 10.92
N LYS A 30 7.76 -3.61 10.87
CA LYS A 30 8.48 -2.40 11.32
C LYS A 30 8.41 -1.27 10.29
N LEU A 31 8.54 -1.59 9.00
CA LEU A 31 8.30 -0.63 7.90
C LEU A 31 6.85 -0.11 7.89
N MET A 32 5.87 -0.95 8.19
CA MET A 32 4.46 -0.55 8.20
C MET A 32 4.10 0.28 9.43
N ASN A 33 4.71 0.03 10.59
CA ASN A 33 4.45 0.83 11.80
C ASN A 33 5.09 2.23 11.75
N GLU A 34 6.28 2.39 11.17
CA GLU A 34 6.92 3.70 11.03
C GLU A 34 6.26 4.55 9.93
N VAL A 35 5.83 3.94 8.81
CA VAL A 35 5.09 4.65 7.74
C VAL A 35 3.66 5.03 8.18
N SER A 36 2.98 4.18 8.95
CA SER A 36 1.56 4.39 9.29
C SER A 36 1.32 5.37 10.44
N THR A 37 2.33 5.75 11.22
CA THR A 37 2.14 6.65 12.37
C THR A 37 2.31 8.13 12.05
N GLN A 38 2.94 8.49 10.91
CA GLN A 38 3.08 9.88 10.46
C GLN A 38 2.26 10.23 9.21
N ILE A 39 1.75 9.23 8.47
CA ILE A 39 0.95 9.44 7.25
C ILE A 39 -0.57 9.46 7.54
N VAL A 40 -1.00 9.11 8.74
CA VAL A 40 -2.43 8.97 9.10
C VAL A 40 -3.01 10.25 9.71
N ASP A 41 -2.50 11.41 9.30
CA ASP A 41 -3.10 12.72 9.59
C ASP A 41 -3.54 13.36 8.26
N ASN A 42 -4.51 12.72 7.59
CA ASN A 42 -4.89 13.06 6.21
C ASN A 42 -6.31 13.60 6.12
N LYS A 43 -6.41 14.93 5.97
CA LYS A 43 -7.62 15.62 5.47
C LYS A 43 -8.17 15.04 4.17
N ASP A 44 -7.38 14.29 3.40
CA ASP A 44 -7.80 13.69 2.14
C ASP A 44 -8.47 12.31 2.31
N ILE A 45 -8.18 11.59 3.40
CA ILE A 45 -8.95 10.40 3.79
C ILE A 45 -10.31 10.84 4.32
N ASP A 46 -10.34 11.92 5.12
CA ASP A 46 -11.60 12.51 5.60
C ASP A 46 -12.49 12.93 4.43
N LYS A 47 -11.94 13.62 3.42
CA LYS A 47 -12.70 13.97 2.19
C LYS A 47 -13.25 12.76 1.44
N LEU A 48 -12.53 11.62 1.43
CA LEU A 48 -13.01 10.39 0.79
C LEU A 48 -14.09 9.70 1.65
N MET A 49 -14.00 9.82 2.98
CA MET A 49 -15.06 9.37 3.88
C MET A 49 -16.28 10.30 3.90
N ASP A 50 -16.10 11.55 3.48
CA ASP A 50 -17.17 12.54 3.30
C ASP A 50 -17.87 12.43 1.93
N ASP A 51 -17.39 11.56 1.03
CA ASP A 51 -18.07 11.30 -0.24
C ASP A 51 -19.43 10.62 0.04
N PRO A 52 -20.56 11.21 -0.40
CA PRO A 52 -21.90 10.67 -0.16
C PRO A 52 -22.07 9.23 -0.64
N ALA A 53 -21.40 8.85 -1.74
CA ALA A 53 -21.45 7.48 -2.25
C ALA A 53 -20.68 6.53 -1.33
N ILE A 54 -19.56 6.96 -0.76
CA ILE A 54 -18.81 6.13 0.19
C ILE A 54 -19.59 6.01 1.50
N GLN A 55 -20.17 7.09 2.00
CA GLN A 55 -20.98 7.07 3.24
C GLN A 55 -22.18 6.15 3.11
N GLN A 56 -22.95 6.27 2.03
CA GLN A 56 -24.13 5.43 1.81
C GLN A 56 -23.76 3.94 1.80
N TYR A 57 -22.68 3.54 1.14
CA TYR A 57 -22.32 2.12 1.10
C TYR A 57 -21.91 1.60 2.48
N VAL A 58 -21.28 2.46 3.28
CA VAL A 58 -20.79 2.12 4.60
C VAL A 58 -21.94 2.08 5.61
N GLU A 59 -22.88 3.01 5.52
CA GLU A 59 -24.11 3.06 6.32
C GLU A 59 -25.07 1.92 5.96
N ASP A 60 -25.21 1.60 4.67
CA ASP A 60 -26.03 0.49 4.18
C ASP A 60 -25.42 -0.90 4.50
N GLY A 61 -24.20 -0.94 5.06
CA GLY A 61 -23.45 -2.18 5.30
C GLY A 61 -23.05 -2.91 4.02
N ARG A 62 -23.05 -2.20 2.88
CA ARG A 62 -22.61 -2.72 1.58
C ARG A 62 -21.09 -2.68 1.50
N ASP A 63 -20.51 -3.74 0.94
CA ASP A 63 -19.06 -3.79 0.76
C ASP A 63 -18.63 -2.76 -0.30
N LEU A 64 -17.44 -2.18 -0.11
CA LEU A 64 -16.80 -1.30 -1.09
C LEU A 64 -16.55 -2.04 -2.41
N ASP A 65 -16.47 -3.36 -2.41
CA ASP A 65 -16.39 -4.17 -3.62
C ASP A 65 -17.63 -3.97 -4.52
N SER A 66 -18.83 -3.85 -3.96
CA SER A 66 -20.05 -3.59 -4.74
C SER A 66 -20.03 -2.19 -5.38
N LEU A 67 -19.44 -1.20 -4.71
CA LEU A 67 -19.26 0.15 -5.27
C LEU A 67 -18.28 0.14 -6.45
N ALA A 68 -17.19 -0.63 -6.32
CA ALA A 68 -16.23 -0.78 -7.40
C ALA A 68 -16.82 -1.51 -8.62
N GLU A 69 -17.73 -2.46 -8.41
CA GLU A 69 -18.45 -3.15 -9.48
C GLU A 69 -19.41 -2.21 -10.20
N GLU A 70 -20.20 -1.44 -9.44
CA GLU A 70 -21.14 -0.46 -9.99
C GLU A 70 -20.44 0.63 -10.82
N LYS A 71 -19.28 1.08 -10.36
CA LYS A 71 -18.47 2.08 -11.08
C LYS A 71 -17.59 1.48 -12.19
N ASP A 72 -17.65 0.17 -12.42
CA ASP A 72 -16.82 -0.55 -13.39
C ASP A 72 -15.33 -0.18 -13.24
N LEU A 73 -14.82 -0.34 -12.00
CA LEU A 73 -13.44 -0.03 -11.65
C LEU A 73 -12.49 -1.17 -12.05
N PRO A 74 -11.29 -0.85 -12.54
CA PRO A 74 -10.37 -1.82 -13.13
C PRO A 74 -9.79 -2.84 -12.14
N PHE A 75 -9.80 -2.54 -10.84
CA PHE A 75 -9.32 -3.42 -9.79
C PHE A 75 -9.92 -3.09 -8.42
N HIS A 76 -9.98 -4.11 -7.56
CA HIS A 76 -10.73 -4.09 -6.30
C HIS A 76 -9.90 -4.66 -5.14
N THR A 77 -8.75 -5.29 -5.45
CA THR A 77 -7.90 -5.96 -4.48
C THR A 77 -6.54 -5.28 -4.36
N LYS A 78 -5.94 -5.40 -3.19
CA LYS A 78 -4.59 -4.89 -2.89
C LYS A 78 -3.54 -5.43 -3.85
N GLU A 79 -3.57 -6.73 -4.15
CA GLU A 79 -2.60 -7.37 -5.02
C GLU A 79 -2.66 -6.81 -6.44
N LYS A 80 -3.88 -6.61 -6.96
CA LYS A 80 -4.09 -6.07 -8.30
C LYS A 80 -3.75 -4.58 -8.35
N ALA A 81 -4.10 -3.81 -7.32
CA ALA A 81 -3.70 -2.41 -7.17
C ALA A 81 -2.16 -2.28 -7.18
N MET A 82 -1.47 -3.08 -6.36
CA MET A 82 0.00 -3.08 -6.28
C MET A 82 0.64 -3.42 -7.63
N LYS A 83 0.12 -4.44 -8.31
CA LYS A 83 0.59 -4.83 -9.65
C LYS A 83 0.39 -3.69 -10.66
N THR A 84 -0.78 -3.05 -10.67
CA THR A 84 -1.07 -1.92 -11.58
C THR A 84 -0.12 -0.76 -11.32
N VAL A 85 0.05 -0.37 -10.06
CA VAL A 85 0.92 0.75 -9.68
C VAL A 85 2.39 0.44 -10.02
N ILE A 86 2.90 -0.76 -9.72
CA ILE A 86 4.26 -1.18 -10.12
C ILE A 86 4.43 -1.15 -11.64
N ASN A 87 3.44 -1.61 -12.41
CA ASN A 87 3.55 -1.64 -13.87
C ASN A 87 3.50 -0.24 -14.51
N LYS A 88 2.78 0.70 -13.91
CA LYS A 88 2.53 2.05 -14.48
C LYS A 88 3.55 3.09 -14.02
N VAL A 89 3.92 3.03 -12.74
CA VAL A 89 4.83 3.97 -12.08
C VAL A 89 6.26 3.42 -12.07
N GLY A 90 6.42 2.10 -11.97
CA GLY A 90 7.74 1.46 -11.90
C GLY A 90 8.27 1.36 -10.47
N LEU A 91 9.07 0.31 -10.24
CA LEU A 91 9.53 -0.05 -8.90
C LEU A 91 10.47 1.00 -8.27
N ASP A 92 11.29 1.66 -9.07
CA ASP A 92 12.28 2.62 -8.54
C ASP A 92 11.63 3.92 -8.09
N GLN A 93 10.70 4.47 -8.88
CA GLN A 93 9.90 5.63 -8.48
C GLN A 93 9.08 5.33 -7.22
N LEU A 94 8.52 4.12 -7.09
CA LEU A 94 7.81 3.72 -5.88
C LEU A 94 8.71 3.62 -4.65
N LYS A 95 9.98 3.20 -4.81
CA LYS A 95 10.95 3.23 -3.70
C LYS A 95 11.25 4.66 -3.28
N GLU A 96 11.43 5.58 -4.22
CA GLU A 96 11.66 7.00 -3.94
C GLU A 96 10.48 7.62 -3.20
N MET A 97 9.26 7.39 -3.70
CA MET A 97 8.01 7.80 -3.07
C MET A 97 7.90 7.26 -1.64
N LYS A 98 8.20 5.98 -1.43
CA LYS A 98 8.20 5.36 -0.11
C LYS A 98 9.26 5.96 0.83
N ASN A 99 10.43 6.30 0.33
CA ASN A 99 11.48 6.92 1.15
C ASN A 99 11.07 8.34 1.58
N LYS A 100 10.55 9.16 0.65
CA LYS A 100 9.94 10.46 0.98
C LYS A 100 8.80 10.31 2.00
N ALA A 101 8.00 9.24 1.86
CA ALA A 101 6.91 8.93 2.77
C ALA A 101 7.37 8.62 4.20
N LEU A 102 8.48 7.91 4.35
CA LEU A 102 9.09 7.54 5.63
C LEU A 102 9.68 8.75 6.37
N ASP A 103 10.22 9.72 5.63
CA ASP A 103 10.90 10.90 6.18
C ASP A 103 9.93 12.01 6.59
N GLY A 104 8.62 11.82 6.34
CA GLY A 104 7.57 12.81 6.52
C GLY A 104 7.32 13.59 5.24
N VAL A 105 6.11 13.47 4.68
CA VAL A 105 5.75 14.09 3.40
C VAL A 105 5.26 15.52 3.62
N SER A 106 6.00 16.51 3.10
CA SER A 106 5.50 17.88 3.03
C SER A 106 4.29 18.01 2.09
N PRO A 107 3.45 19.04 2.22
CA PRO A 107 2.32 19.25 1.31
C PRO A 107 2.72 19.32 -0.18
N ASP A 108 3.90 19.84 -0.48
CA ASP A 108 4.39 19.94 -1.85
C ASP A 108 4.88 18.60 -2.38
N GLU A 109 5.60 17.81 -1.57
CA GLU A 109 5.97 16.44 -1.95
C GLU A 109 4.75 15.55 -2.15
N ARG A 110 3.69 15.77 -1.37
CA ARG A 110 2.42 15.07 -1.57
C ARG A 110 1.81 15.40 -2.93
N ARG A 111 1.76 16.68 -3.29
CA ARG A 111 1.26 17.12 -4.61
C ARG A 111 2.09 16.53 -5.75
N GLU A 112 3.40 16.47 -5.61
CA GLU A 112 4.28 15.82 -6.60
C GLU A 112 3.96 14.32 -6.75
N MET A 113 3.75 13.64 -5.63
CA MET A 113 3.39 12.21 -5.62
C MET A 113 2.02 11.98 -6.28
N GLU A 114 1.02 12.81 -5.94
CA GLU A 114 -0.30 12.76 -6.55
C GLU A 114 -0.24 13.05 -8.06
N ALA A 115 0.47 14.09 -8.48
CA ALA A 115 0.67 14.43 -9.89
C ALA A 115 1.33 13.29 -10.66
N THR A 116 2.34 12.63 -10.06
CA THR A 116 2.98 11.46 -10.66
C THR A 116 1.99 10.31 -10.85
N LEU A 117 1.14 10.05 -9.87
CA LEU A 117 0.11 9.02 -9.97
C LEU A 117 -0.95 9.38 -11.01
N GLU A 118 -1.41 10.63 -11.07
CA GLU A 118 -2.39 11.11 -12.05
C GLU A 118 -1.84 11.14 -13.49
N GLU A 119 -0.53 11.34 -13.66
CA GLU A 119 0.13 11.25 -14.97
C GLU A 119 0.19 9.80 -15.48
N LYS A 120 0.41 8.83 -14.57
CA LYS A 120 0.63 7.41 -14.95
C LYS A 120 -0.64 6.56 -14.92
N LEU A 121 -1.63 6.93 -14.12
CA LEU A 121 -2.87 6.19 -13.93
C LEU A 121 -4.03 6.91 -14.61
N SER A 122 -4.91 6.14 -15.24
CA SER A 122 -6.19 6.69 -15.69
C SER A 122 -7.07 7.11 -14.51
N ALA A 123 -8.06 7.97 -14.76
CA ALA A 123 -9.01 8.41 -13.74
C ALA A 123 -9.69 7.21 -13.03
N LYS A 124 -10.08 6.18 -13.78
CA LYS A 124 -10.66 4.94 -13.22
C LYS A 124 -9.66 4.15 -12.37
N GLU A 125 -8.39 4.07 -12.78
CA GLU A 125 -7.34 3.40 -11.99
C GLU A 125 -7.02 4.16 -10.71
N MET A 126 -7.04 5.50 -10.76
CA MET A 126 -6.87 6.34 -9.58
C MET A 126 -8.03 6.17 -8.59
N GLU A 127 -9.26 6.16 -9.08
CA GLU A 127 -10.44 5.93 -8.25
C GLU A 127 -10.43 4.53 -7.60
N ALA A 128 -10.07 3.51 -8.38
CA ALA A 128 -9.87 2.15 -7.88
C ALA A 128 -8.78 2.09 -6.78
N LEU A 129 -7.69 2.83 -6.95
CA LEU A 129 -6.60 2.90 -5.96
C LEU A 129 -7.07 3.52 -4.64
N LYS A 130 -7.82 4.62 -4.70
CA LYS A 130 -8.40 5.30 -3.53
C LYS A 130 -9.37 4.39 -2.78
N LEU A 131 -10.22 3.67 -3.50
CA LEU A 131 -11.19 2.75 -2.90
C LEU A 131 -10.51 1.56 -2.21
N VAL A 132 -9.50 0.95 -2.84
CA VAL A 132 -8.70 -0.12 -2.23
C VAL A 132 -7.97 0.38 -0.99
N ALA A 133 -7.41 1.59 -1.02
CA ALA A 133 -6.76 2.19 0.15
C ALA A 133 -7.75 2.37 1.32
N LEU A 134 -8.96 2.87 1.04
CA LEU A 134 -10.01 3.04 2.04
C LEU A 134 -10.42 1.70 2.67
N LYS A 135 -10.60 0.65 1.85
CA LYS A 135 -10.90 -0.71 2.32
C LYS A 135 -9.84 -1.23 3.28
N GLU A 136 -8.55 -1.04 2.95
CA GLU A 136 -7.44 -1.47 3.79
C GLU A 136 -7.35 -0.68 5.10
N ILE A 137 -7.69 0.62 5.11
CA ILE A 137 -7.74 1.44 6.32
C ILE A 137 -8.85 0.94 7.26
N LYS A 138 -10.07 0.74 6.73
CA LYS A 138 -11.20 0.26 7.52
C LYS A 138 -10.95 -1.10 8.15
N LYS A 139 -10.41 -2.04 7.36
CA LYS A 139 -10.04 -3.37 7.85
C LYS A 139 -9.08 -3.33 9.04
N ARG A 140 -8.18 -2.33 9.08
CA ARG A 140 -7.26 -2.13 10.22
C ARG A 140 -7.92 -1.47 11.42
N GLN A 141 -8.87 -0.57 11.22
CA GLN A 141 -9.61 0.07 12.32
C GLN A 141 -10.61 -0.89 13.00
N SER A 142 -11.08 -1.91 12.28
CA SER A 142 -11.95 -2.96 12.82
C SER A 142 -11.21 -4.11 13.52
N GLN A 143 -9.87 -4.09 13.55
CA GLN A 143 -9.01 -5.09 14.20
C GLN A 143 -8.41 -4.54 15.48
#